data_AF-U1R6C3-F1
#
_entry.id   AF-U1R6C3-F1
#
_cell.length_a   1.000
_cell.length_b   1.000
_cell.length_c   1.000
_cell.angle_alpha   90.00
_cell.angle_beta   90.00
_cell.angle_gamma   90.00
#
_symmetry.space_group_name_H-M   'P 1'
#
loop_
_entity.id
_entity.type
_entity.pdbx_description
1 polymer ?
#
loop_
_entity_poly.entity_id
_entity_poly.type
_entity_poly.pdbx_seq_one_letter_code
_entity_poly.pdbx_strand_id
1 'polypeptide(L)'
;MTVLIIASLLPLCFKESSPILETIEYACVLVFIVDYLARWATADLKLRKGALSFLIYPFTPMAIIDLASILPVFNALNDALRTLRVLRLFRALRAFKLIRYSKSASAIATVFEKQREALLAVLCLAIGYILVSALVIFNVEPNTFNTFFDAVYWAVVSLTTVGYGDLYPTSDVGRTIAMISSLMGVAVVALPSGIITAGMLDELRGDGDASD
;
A
#
# COMPACT_ATOMS: atom_id res chain seq x y z
N MET A 1 -22.98 -0.36 2.88
CA MET A 1 -21.73 -1.09 2.54
C MET A 1 -20.59 -0.80 3.51
N THR A 2 -20.26 0.44 3.82
CA THR A 2 -19.21 0.79 4.82
C THR A 2 -19.42 0.12 6.17
N VAL A 3 -20.63 0.18 6.74
CA VAL A 3 -20.98 -0.49 8.01
C VAL A 3 -20.78 -2.01 7.94
N LEU A 4 -21.14 -2.64 6.82
CA LEU A 4 -20.94 -4.08 6.61
C LEU A 4 -19.47 -4.45 6.49
N ILE A 5 -18.65 -3.59 5.86
CA ILE A 5 -17.20 -3.79 5.82
C ILE A 5 -16.64 -3.74 7.24
N ILE A 6 -16.99 -2.73 8.03
CA ILE A 6 -16.54 -2.61 9.43
C ILE A 6 -17.02 -3.81 10.27
N ALA A 7 -18.29 -4.20 10.15
CA ALA A 7 -18.83 -5.37 10.83
C ALA A 7 -18.10 -6.66 10.43
N SER A 8 -17.70 -6.79 9.16
CA SER A 8 -16.94 -7.95 8.68
C SER A 8 -15.48 -7.99 9.17
N LEU A 9 -14.95 -6.89 9.72
CA LEU A 9 -13.63 -6.84 10.35
C LEU A 9 -13.68 -7.27 11.82
N LEU A 10 -14.84 -7.19 12.47
CA LEU A 10 -15.00 -7.51 13.88
C LEU A 10 -14.61 -8.98 14.22
N PRO A 11 -14.95 -10.00 13.40
CA PRO A 11 -14.44 -11.36 13.60
C PRO A 11 -12.90 -11.49 13.53
N LEU A 12 -12.19 -10.58 12.84
CA LEU A 12 -10.73 -10.62 12.76
C LEU A 12 -10.05 -10.13 14.05
N CYS A 13 -10.78 -9.41 14.90
CA CYS A 13 -10.26 -8.91 16.17
C CYS A 13 -10.17 -9.98 17.25
N PHE A 14 -10.84 -11.13 17.07
CA PHE A 14 -10.87 -12.21 18.05
C PHE A 14 -10.11 -13.44 17.55
N LYS A 15 -9.28 -14.01 18.42
CA LYS A 15 -8.47 -15.20 18.11
C LYS A 15 -9.28 -16.50 18.20
N GLU A 16 -10.37 -16.48 18.95
CA GLU A 16 -11.30 -17.60 19.12
C GLU A 16 -12.53 -17.43 18.23
N SER A 17 -12.85 -18.46 17.44
CA SER A 17 -14.07 -18.51 16.65
C SER A 17 -15.26 -18.80 17.55
N SER A 18 -16.16 -17.84 17.72
CA SER A 18 -17.49 -18.12 18.27
C SER A 18 -18.48 -18.40 17.13
N PRO A 19 -19.49 -19.25 17.34
CA PRO A 19 -20.50 -19.56 16.30
C PRO A 19 -21.24 -18.30 15.82
N ILE A 20 -21.35 -17.29 16.68
CA ILE A 20 -21.94 -15.99 16.35
C ILE A 20 -21.05 -15.22 15.36
N LEU A 21 -19.73 -15.19 15.60
CA LEU A 21 -18.77 -14.50 14.72
C LEU A 21 -18.68 -15.18 13.35
N GLU A 22 -18.74 -16.51 13.30
CA GLU A 22 -18.78 -17.24 12.02
C GLU A 22 -20.06 -16.96 11.24
N THR A 23 -21.22 -16.91 11.92
CA THR A 23 -22.50 -16.58 11.28
C THR A 23 -22.48 -15.16 10.69
N ILE A 24 -21.96 -14.19 11.44
CA ILE A 24 -21.77 -12.81 10.96
C ILE A 24 -20.83 -12.79 9.76
N GLU A 25 -19.74 -13.56 9.78
CA GLU A 25 -18.80 -13.63 8.66
C GLU A 25 -19.46 -14.15 7.38
N TYR A 26 -20.16 -15.28 7.44
CA TYR A 26 -20.85 -15.84 6.28
C TYR A 26 -21.93 -14.91 5.75
N ALA A 27 -22.73 -14.31 6.63
CA ALA A 27 -23.74 -13.33 6.24
C ALA A 27 -23.12 -12.11 5.52
N CYS A 28 -22.01 -11.55 6.06
CA CYS A 28 -21.32 -10.43 5.43
C CYS A 28 -20.76 -10.79 4.05
N VAL A 29 -20.18 -11.99 3.90
CA VAL A 29 -19.61 -12.42 2.62
C VAL A 29 -20.69 -12.66 1.57
N LEU A 30 -21.83 -13.25 1.97
CA LEU A 30 -22.98 -13.39 1.07
C LEU A 30 -23.37 -12.04 0.49
N VAL A 31 -23.48 -11.01 1.33
CA VAL A 31 -23.78 -9.65 0.88
C VAL A 31 -22.68 -9.08 -0.03
N PHE A 32 -21.40 -9.35 0.22
CA PHE A 32 -20.31 -8.93 -0.67
C PHE A 32 -20.30 -9.65 -2.03
N ILE A 33 -20.70 -10.92 -2.08
CA ILE A 33 -20.86 -11.65 -3.35
C ILE A 33 -21.98 -11.01 -4.16
N VAL A 34 -23.12 -10.74 -3.53
CA VAL A 34 -24.27 -10.07 -4.19
C VAL A 34 -23.88 -8.67 -4.67
N ASP A 35 -23.21 -7.86 -3.84
CA ASP A 35 -22.71 -6.53 -4.24
C ASP A 35 -21.72 -6.61 -5.41
N TYR A 36 -20.81 -7.59 -5.42
CA TYR A 36 -19.87 -7.79 -6.52
C TYR A 36 -20.58 -8.17 -7.83
N LEU A 37 -21.52 -9.11 -7.78
CA LEU A 37 -22.30 -9.54 -8.95
C LEU A 37 -23.17 -8.41 -9.50
N ALA A 38 -23.84 -7.65 -8.63
CA ALA A 38 -24.63 -6.48 -9.03
C ALA A 38 -23.74 -5.44 -9.74
N ARG A 39 -22.54 -5.17 -9.22
CA ARG A 39 -21.60 -4.25 -9.86
C ARG A 39 -21.10 -4.77 -11.20
N TRP A 40 -20.82 -6.06 -11.30
CA TRP A 40 -20.42 -6.68 -12.56
C TRP A 40 -21.54 -6.59 -13.61
N ALA A 41 -22.79 -6.82 -13.22
CA ALA A 41 -23.94 -6.64 -14.10
C ALA A 41 -24.12 -5.19 -14.57
N THR A 42 -23.83 -4.21 -13.70
CA THR A 42 -23.87 -2.78 -14.04
C THR A 42 -22.57 -2.23 -14.64
N ALA A 43 -21.58 -3.08 -14.93
CA ALA A 43 -20.26 -2.64 -15.39
C ALA A 43 -20.31 -1.82 -16.68
N ASP A 44 -21.28 -2.11 -17.55
CA ASP A 44 -21.48 -1.41 -18.82
C ASP A 44 -21.78 0.09 -18.62
N LEU A 45 -22.60 0.42 -17.62
CA LEU A 45 -22.93 1.81 -17.28
C LEU A 45 -21.72 2.60 -16.77
N LYS A 46 -20.78 1.91 -16.11
CA LYS A 46 -19.60 2.53 -15.50
C LYS A 46 -18.43 2.70 -16.47
N LEU A 47 -18.16 1.69 -17.28
CA LEU A 47 -17.02 1.69 -18.20
C LEU A 47 -17.38 2.24 -19.59
N ARG A 48 -18.68 2.28 -19.94
CA ARG A 48 -19.23 2.77 -21.23
C ARG A 48 -18.57 2.14 -22.47
N LYS A 49 -18.05 0.91 -22.36
CA LYS A 49 -17.39 0.16 -23.45
C LYS A 49 -18.23 -1.00 -24.00
N GLY A 50 -19.54 -1.03 -23.73
CA GLY A 50 -20.44 -2.09 -24.20
C GLY A 50 -20.11 -3.45 -23.59
N ALA A 51 -20.21 -4.51 -24.40
CA ALA A 51 -19.92 -5.89 -23.98
C ALA A 51 -18.49 -6.09 -23.44
N LEU A 52 -17.51 -5.28 -23.89
CA LEU A 52 -16.13 -5.32 -23.40
C LEU A 52 -16.02 -4.87 -21.94
N SER A 53 -16.96 -4.07 -21.45
CA SER A 53 -17.03 -3.64 -20.05
C SER A 53 -17.12 -4.84 -19.09
N PHE A 54 -17.84 -5.90 -19.49
CA PHE A 54 -18.01 -7.10 -18.65
C PHE A 54 -16.73 -7.93 -18.54
N LEU A 55 -15.90 -7.97 -19.59
CA LEU A 55 -14.62 -8.69 -19.58
C LEU A 55 -13.52 -7.90 -18.88
N ILE A 56 -13.52 -6.57 -18.98
CA ILE A 56 -12.50 -5.71 -18.38
C ILE A 56 -12.73 -5.53 -16.87
N TYR A 57 -13.99 -5.50 -16.43
CA TYR A 57 -14.34 -5.18 -15.03
C TYR A 57 -13.61 -6.03 -13.98
N PRO A 58 -13.53 -7.38 -14.08
CA PRO A 58 -12.84 -8.21 -13.10
C PRO A 58 -11.34 -7.92 -12.96
N PHE A 59 -10.70 -7.36 -14.00
CA PHE A 59 -9.27 -7.00 -14.00
C PHE A 59 -9.01 -5.58 -13.50
N THR A 60 -10.05 -4.83 -13.09
CA THR A 60 -9.84 -3.53 -12.46
C THR A 60 -9.32 -3.70 -11.02
N PRO A 61 -8.39 -2.85 -10.54
CA PRO A 61 -7.75 -3.04 -9.23
C PRO A 61 -8.74 -3.21 -8.07
N MET A 62 -9.85 -2.45 -8.11
CA MET A 62 -10.88 -2.50 -7.08
C MET A 62 -11.72 -3.79 -7.13
N ALA A 63 -11.97 -4.32 -8.33
CA ALA A 63 -12.68 -5.59 -8.52
C ALA A 63 -11.82 -6.78 -8.09
N ILE A 64 -10.50 -6.71 -8.32
CA ILE A 64 -9.55 -7.70 -7.80
C ILE A 64 -9.59 -7.76 -6.28
N ILE A 65 -9.63 -6.60 -5.59
CA ILE A 65 -9.80 -6.55 -4.13
C ILE A 65 -11.13 -7.19 -3.70
N ASP A 66 -12.22 -6.91 -4.44
CA ASP A 66 -13.51 -7.54 -4.15
C ASP A 66 -13.46 -9.06 -4.29
N LEU A 67 -12.89 -9.56 -5.38
CA LEU A 67 -12.77 -10.99 -5.65
C LEU A 67 -11.87 -11.69 -4.62
N ALA A 68 -10.69 -11.12 -4.36
CA ALA A 68 -9.74 -11.64 -3.37
C ALA A 68 -10.37 -11.71 -1.97
N SER A 69 -11.20 -10.74 -1.61
CA SER A 69 -11.88 -10.70 -0.31
C SER A 69 -12.97 -11.77 -0.09
N ILE A 70 -13.48 -12.36 -1.19
CA ILE A 70 -14.51 -13.40 -1.20
C ILE A 70 -13.87 -14.80 -1.19
N LEU A 71 -12.68 -14.93 -1.78
CA LEU A 71 -11.90 -16.17 -1.88
C LEU A 71 -11.81 -17.00 -0.58
N PRO A 72 -11.66 -16.41 0.63
CA PRO A 72 -11.52 -17.18 1.87
C PRO A 72 -12.73 -18.03 2.25
N VAL A 73 -13.92 -17.80 1.68
CA VAL A 73 -15.13 -18.60 1.97
C VAL A 73 -15.10 -19.96 1.28
N PHE A 74 -14.52 -20.07 0.09
CA PHE A 74 -14.37 -21.36 -0.60
C PHE A 74 -13.43 -22.31 0.16
N ASN A 75 -12.54 -21.76 0.97
CA ASN A 75 -11.69 -22.52 1.86
C ASN A 75 -12.50 -23.26 2.96
N ALA A 76 -13.58 -22.65 3.45
CA ALA A 76 -14.43 -23.29 4.45
C ALA A 76 -15.29 -24.43 3.87
N LEU A 77 -15.46 -24.48 2.54
CA LEU A 77 -16.28 -25.48 1.85
C LEU A 77 -15.47 -26.68 1.32
N ASN A 78 -14.15 -26.54 1.15
CA ASN A 78 -13.26 -27.59 0.62
C ASN A 78 -12.09 -27.85 1.56
N ASP A 79 -12.05 -29.04 2.18
CA ASP A 79 -10.95 -29.44 3.08
C ASP A 79 -9.56 -29.41 2.42
N ALA A 80 -9.49 -29.58 1.08
CA ALA A 80 -8.24 -29.49 0.32
C ALA A 80 -7.59 -28.09 0.32
N LEU A 81 -8.39 -27.02 0.46
CA LEU A 81 -7.89 -25.64 0.52
C LEU A 81 -7.62 -25.19 1.96
N ARG A 82 -8.06 -25.97 2.97
CA ARG A 82 -8.01 -25.66 4.42
C ARG A 82 -6.60 -25.44 4.94
N THR A 83 -5.63 -26.01 4.26
CA THR A 83 -4.19 -25.88 4.51
C THR A 83 -3.59 -24.54 4.08
N LEU A 84 -4.25 -23.77 3.20
CA LEU A 84 -3.74 -22.49 2.73
C LEU A 84 -4.00 -21.37 3.76
N ARG A 85 -3.14 -21.32 4.78
CA ARG A 85 -3.16 -20.31 5.85
C ARG A 85 -3.12 -18.87 5.32
N VAL A 86 -2.46 -18.66 4.19
CA VAL A 86 -2.35 -17.36 3.48
C VAL A 86 -3.72 -16.84 3.01
N LEU A 87 -4.68 -17.71 2.70
CA LEU A 87 -6.03 -17.28 2.30
C LEU A 87 -6.74 -16.49 3.41
N ARG A 88 -6.39 -16.72 4.69
CA ARG A 88 -6.95 -15.93 5.79
C ARG A 88 -6.54 -14.45 5.71
N LEU A 89 -5.36 -14.15 5.15
CA LEU A 89 -4.89 -12.77 4.98
C LEU A 89 -5.74 -12.00 3.97
N PHE A 90 -6.33 -12.69 2.98
CA PHE A 90 -7.24 -12.04 2.03
C PHE A 90 -8.52 -11.51 2.69
N ARG A 91 -8.89 -11.98 3.89
CA ARG A 91 -9.99 -11.37 4.67
C ARG A 91 -9.67 -9.92 5.05
N ALA A 92 -8.41 -9.63 5.37
CA ALA A 92 -7.97 -8.27 5.68
C ALA A 92 -8.09 -7.33 4.47
N LEU A 93 -8.07 -7.87 3.24
CA LEU A 93 -8.25 -7.05 2.04
C LEU A 93 -9.62 -6.36 1.97
N ARG A 94 -10.62 -6.84 2.72
CA ARG A 94 -11.93 -6.19 2.87
C ARG A 94 -11.80 -4.76 3.39
N ALA A 95 -10.80 -4.46 4.23
CA ALA A 95 -10.56 -3.12 4.73
C ALA A 95 -10.26 -2.13 3.60
N PHE A 96 -9.51 -2.55 2.56
CA PHE A 96 -9.25 -1.71 1.39
C PHE A 96 -10.52 -1.38 0.60
N LYS A 97 -11.62 -2.12 0.78
CA LYS A 97 -12.91 -1.73 0.19
C LYS A 97 -13.39 -0.36 0.68
N LEU A 98 -13.02 0.06 1.88
CA LEU A 98 -13.37 1.37 2.44
C LEU A 98 -12.83 2.54 1.60
N ILE A 99 -11.70 2.34 0.91
CA ILE A 99 -11.09 3.35 0.03
C ILE A 99 -12.09 3.83 -1.03
N ARG A 100 -12.89 2.93 -1.61
CA ARG A 100 -13.89 3.24 -2.64
C ARG A 100 -15.03 4.13 -2.14
N TYR A 101 -15.35 4.03 -0.85
CA TYR A 101 -16.48 4.73 -0.25
C TYR A 101 -16.06 6.00 0.49
N SER A 102 -14.76 6.23 0.65
CA SER A 102 -14.22 7.42 1.31
C SER A 102 -13.85 8.48 0.27
N LYS A 103 -14.52 9.65 0.36
CA LYS A 103 -14.17 10.82 -0.45
C LYS A 103 -12.71 11.23 -0.23
N SER A 104 -12.22 11.19 1.01
CA SER A 104 -10.84 11.51 1.36
C SER A 104 -9.83 10.56 0.71
N ALA A 105 -10.14 9.27 0.63
CA ALA A 105 -9.25 8.30 -0.01
C ALA A 105 -9.22 8.48 -1.53
N SER A 106 -10.36 8.84 -2.14
CA SER A 106 -10.40 9.23 -3.56
C SER A 106 -9.58 10.48 -3.83
N ALA A 107 -9.69 11.51 -2.99
CA ALA A 107 -8.90 12.74 -3.12
C ALA A 107 -7.39 12.45 -3.04
N ILE A 108 -6.96 11.61 -2.09
CA ILE A 108 -5.55 11.17 -2.00
C ILE A 108 -5.14 10.45 -3.29
N ALA A 109 -5.94 9.51 -3.79
CA ALA A 109 -5.62 8.78 -5.03
C ALA A 109 -5.47 9.74 -6.24
N THR A 110 -6.37 10.73 -6.36
CA THR A 110 -6.30 11.77 -7.38
C THR A 110 -5.03 12.62 -7.26
N VAL A 111 -4.62 12.98 -6.04
CA VAL A 111 -3.36 13.70 -5.79
C VAL A 111 -2.16 12.87 -6.21
N PHE A 112 -2.13 11.57 -5.90
CA PHE A 112 -1.05 10.68 -6.35
C PHE A 112 -0.96 10.58 -7.88
N GLU A 113 -2.09 10.55 -8.58
CA GLU A 113 -2.13 10.54 -10.06
C GLU A 113 -1.66 11.87 -10.67
N LYS A 114 -2.08 13.01 -10.08
CA LYS A 114 -1.65 14.36 -10.47
C LYS A 114 -0.15 14.57 -10.22
N GLN A 115 0.35 14.13 -9.06
CA GLN A 115 1.73 14.35 -8.61
C GLN A 115 2.68 13.20 -8.97
N ARG A 116 2.25 12.25 -9.82
CA ARG A 116 3.02 11.03 -10.14
C ARG A 116 4.43 11.34 -10.62
N GLU A 117 4.60 12.38 -11.43
CA GLU A 117 5.90 12.72 -12.03
C GLU A 117 6.86 13.27 -10.99
N ALA A 118 6.37 14.13 -10.08
CA ALA A 118 7.14 14.62 -8.95
C ALA A 118 7.51 13.50 -7.97
N LEU A 119 6.57 12.61 -7.64
CA LEU A 119 6.83 11.45 -6.77
C LEU A 119 7.84 10.48 -7.39
N LEU A 120 7.74 10.21 -8.70
CA LEU A 120 8.72 9.39 -9.42
C LEU A 120 10.10 10.04 -9.44
N ALA A 121 10.19 11.36 -9.62
CA ALA A 121 11.46 12.08 -9.55
C ALA A 121 12.12 11.95 -8.17
N VAL A 122 11.34 12.08 -7.08
CA VAL A 122 11.84 11.88 -5.72
C VAL A 122 12.25 10.42 -5.48
N LEU A 123 11.50 9.45 -6.00
CA LEU A 123 11.88 8.04 -5.92
C LEU A 123 13.21 7.78 -6.63
N CYS A 124 13.39 8.32 -7.83
CA CYS A 124 14.66 8.24 -8.57
C CYS A 124 15.81 8.89 -7.79
N LEU A 125 15.56 10.05 -7.18
CA LEU A 125 16.54 10.73 -6.32
C LEU A 125 16.92 9.87 -5.11
N ALA A 126 15.94 9.25 -4.44
CA ALA A 126 16.15 8.36 -3.30
C ALA A 126 16.97 7.12 -3.69
N ILE A 127 16.65 6.48 -4.82
CA ILE A 127 17.41 5.34 -5.34
C ILE A 127 18.84 5.77 -5.68
N GLY A 128 19.01 6.91 -6.37
CA GLY A 128 20.32 7.46 -6.68
C GLY A 128 21.16 7.72 -5.43
N TYR A 129 20.56 8.36 -4.41
CA TYR A 129 21.19 8.57 -3.11
C TYR A 129 21.63 7.26 -2.45
N ILE A 130 20.75 6.24 -2.43
CA ILE A 130 21.03 4.94 -1.83
C ILE A 130 22.24 4.30 -2.52
N LEU A 131 22.23 4.24 -3.84
CA LEU A 131 23.29 3.59 -4.62
C LEU A 131 24.63 4.32 -4.48
N VAL A 132 24.63 5.66 -4.52
CA VAL A 132 25.85 6.45 -4.34
C VAL A 132 26.40 6.31 -2.92
N SER A 133 25.54 6.44 -1.90
CA SER A 133 25.97 6.30 -0.50
C SER A 133 26.51 4.90 -0.21
N ALA A 134 25.82 3.86 -0.71
CA ALA A 134 26.27 2.48 -0.61
C ALA A 134 27.61 2.26 -1.31
N LEU A 135 27.81 2.81 -2.53
CA LEU A 135 29.06 2.65 -3.27
C LEU A 135 30.23 3.32 -2.55
N VAL A 136 30.02 4.53 -2.05
CA VAL A 136 31.04 5.28 -1.31
C VAL A 136 31.42 4.51 -0.04
N ILE A 137 30.44 4.10 0.78
CA ILE A 137 30.75 3.44 2.05
C ILE A 137 31.36 2.06 1.83
N PHE A 138 30.93 1.31 0.81
CA PHE A 138 31.48 0.00 0.49
C PHE A 138 32.96 0.05 0.13
N ASN A 139 33.42 1.13 -0.53
CA ASN A 139 34.83 1.32 -0.85
C ASN A 139 35.66 1.87 0.32
N VAL A 140 35.05 2.66 1.21
CA VAL A 140 35.73 3.25 2.38
C VAL A 140 35.82 2.26 3.54
N GLU A 141 34.87 1.33 3.66
CA GLU A 141 34.70 0.39 4.77
C GLU A 141 34.67 -1.08 4.29
N PRO A 142 35.72 -1.58 3.59
CA PRO A 142 35.70 -2.91 2.97
C PRO A 142 35.64 -4.06 3.98
N ASN A 143 36.05 -3.82 5.23
CA ASN A 143 36.03 -4.84 6.29
C ASN A 143 34.72 -4.85 7.10
N THR A 144 33.89 -3.82 6.94
CA THR A 144 32.64 -3.64 7.72
C THR A 144 31.43 -4.12 6.92
N PHE A 145 31.44 -3.91 5.60
CA PHE A 145 30.37 -4.34 4.68
C PHE A 145 30.86 -5.52 3.83
N ASN A 146 30.37 -6.73 4.11
CA ASN A 146 30.82 -7.96 3.43
C ASN A 146 30.40 -7.98 1.96
N THR A 147 29.24 -7.42 1.64
CA THR A 147 28.72 -7.33 0.27
C THR A 147 28.22 -5.91 -0.03
N PHE A 148 28.16 -5.57 -1.32
CA PHE A 148 27.55 -4.30 -1.75
C PHE A 148 26.08 -4.21 -1.32
N PHE A 149 25.38 -5.35 -1.25
CA PHE A 149 24.00 -5.39 -0.75
C PHE A 149 23.89 -5.00 0.72
N ASP A 150 24.88 -5.32 1.56
CA ASP A 150 24.92 -4.88 2.96
C ASP A 150 25.06 -3.35 3.04
N ALA A 151 25.85 -2.75 2.16
CA ALA A 151 25.99 -1.30 2.06
C ALA A 151 24.71 -0.62 1.55
N VAL A 152 24.01 -1.24 0.58
CA VAL A 152 22.68 -0.80 0.13
C VAL A 152 21.66 -0.89 1.26
N TYR A 153 21.64 -1.99 2.00
CA TYR A 153 20.77 -2.16 3.16
C TYR A 153 21.01 -1.08 4.21
N TRP A 154 22.27 -0.82 4.57
CA TRP A 154 22.62 0.27 5.47
C TRP A 154 22.16 1.63 4.94
N ALA A 155 22.37 1.92 3.65
CA ALA A 155 21.96 3.17 3.04
C ALA A 155 20.42 3.34 3.03
N VAL A 156 19.66 2.27 2.81
CA VAL A 156 18.18 2.28 2.89
C VAL A 156 17.72 2.55 4.32
N VAL A 157 18.25 1.81 5.30
CA VAL A 157 17.88 1.93 6.72
C VAL A 157 18.27 3.31 7.27
N SER A 158 19.39 3.86 6.80
CA SER A 158 19.86 5.21 7.17
C SER A 158 19.04 6.30 6.48
N LEU A 159 18.76 6.18 5.17
CA LEU A 159 17.93 7.14 4.43
C LEU A 159 16.55 7.23 5.08
N THR A 160 15.94 6.08 5.35
CA THR A 160 14.59 5.99 5.93
C THR A 160 14.56 6.33 7.42
N THR A 161 15.68 6.73 8.02
CA THR A 161 15.82 7.13 9.43
C THR A 161 15.43 6.04 10.44
N VAL A 162 15.39 4.76 10.01
CA VAL A 162 15.08 3.63 10.89
C VAL A 162 16.27 3.31 11.80
N GLY A 163 17.46 3.22 11.23
CA GLY A 163 18.72 3.12 11.99
C GLY A 163 18.80 1.94 12.97
N TYR A 164 18.62 0.70 12.51
CA TYR A 164 18.69 -0.50 13.37
C TYR A 164 20.02 -0.64 14.12
N GLY A 165 21.13 -0.15 13.56
CA GLY A 165 22.45 -0.16 14.20
C GLY A 165 23.17 -1.53 14.14
N ASP A 166 22.65 -2.47 13.35
CA ASP A 166 23.24 -3.76 13.05
C ASP A 166 24.44 -3.67 12.10
N LEU A 167 24.42 -2.73 11.17
CA LEU A 167 25.53 -2.37 10.29
C LEU A 167 25.78 -0.87 10.35
N TYR A 168 27.03 -0.45 10.52
CA TYR A 168 27.42 0.96 10.57
C TYR A 168 28.93 1.12 10.31
N PRO A 169 29.37 2.23 9.71
CA PRO A 169 30.79 2.48 9.47
C PRO A 169 31.56 2.70 10.77
N THR A 170 32.77 2.12 10.83
CA THR A 170 33.58 2.12 12.06
C THR A 170 34.78 3.06 11.99
N SER A 171 35.30 3.33 10.78
CA SER A 171 36.39 4.28 10.55
C SER A 171 35.93 5.73 10.69
N ASP A 172 36.86 6.62 11.03
CA ASP A 172 36.57 8.06 11.17
C ASP A 172 36.10 8.69 9.85
N VAL A 173 36.65 8.23 8.73
CA VAL A 173 36.25 8.67 7.39
C VAL A 173 34.84 8.19 7.07
N GLY A 174 34.54 6.91 7.28
CA GLY A 174 33.22 6.33 7.06
C GLY A 174 32.14 6.99 7.93
N ARG A 175 32.46 7.30 9.20
CA ARG A 175 31.58 8.05 10.11
C ARG A 175 31.30 9.47 9.61
N THR A 176 32.32 10.16 9.10
CA THR A 176 32.15 11.50 8.53
C THR A 176 31.22 11.48 7.32
N ILE A 177 31.40 10.50 6.43
CA ILE A 177 30.53 10.29 5.27
C ILE A 177 29.10 9.98 5.72
N ALA A 178 28.93 9.11 6.72
CA ALA A 178 27.62 8.79 7.28
C ALA A 178 26.93 10.03 7.86
N MET A 179 27.63 10.90 8.60
CA MET A 179 27.05 12.15 9.13
C MET A 179 26.54 13.07 8.00
N ILE A 180 27.33 13.27 6.95
CA ILE A 180 26.93 14.09 5.79
C ILE A 180 25.75 13.45 5.05
N SER A 181 25.84 12.13 4.83
CA SER A 181 24.81 11.32 4.19
C SER A 181 23.48 11.45 4.95
N SER A 182 23.47 11.26 6.26
CA SER A 182 22.26 11.39 7.10
C SER A 182 21.57 12.75 6.96
N LEU A 183 22.32 13.86 6.89
CA LEU A 183 21.74 15.20 6.68
C LEU A 183 21.01 15.30 5.33
N MET A 184 21.62 14.77 4.27
CA MET A 184 20.98 14.71 2.94
C MET A 184 19.78 13.76 2.93
N GLY A 185 19.86 12.62 3.62
CA GLY A 185 18.80 11.63 3.67
C GLY A 185 17.51 12.17 4.26
N VAL A 186 17.59 12.95 5.35
CA VAL A 186 16.43 13.61 5.95
C VAL A 186 15.74 14.56 4.95
N ALA A 187 16.52 15.30 4.16
CA ALA A 187 15.96 16.19 3.14
C ALA A 187 15.20 15.41 2.06
N VAL A 188 15.75 14.28 1.58
CA VAL A 188 15.11 13.45 0.56
C VAL A 188 13.80 12.82 1.07
N VAL A 189 13.78 12.31 2.31
CA VAL A 189 12.57 11.69 2.90
C VAL A 189 11.46 12.69 3.17
N ALA A 190 11.77 13.97 3.37
CA ALA A 190 10.76 15.01 3.56
C ALA A 190 9.98 15.35 2.27
N LEU A 191 10.56 15.14 1.09
CA LEU A 191 9.99 15.57 -0.19
C LEU A 191 8.63 14.92 -0.54
N PRO A 192 8.43 13.59 -0.41
CA PRO A 192 7.13 12.98 -0.74
C PRO A 192 5.99 13.54 0.12
N SER A 193 6.25 13.75 1.41
CA SER A 193 5.27 14.33 2.33
C SER A 193 4.88 15.76 1.91
N GLY A 194 5.86 16.59 1.54
CA GLY A 194 5.62 17.94 1.04
C GLY A 194 4.81 17.97 -0.26
N ILE A 195 5.15 17.10 -1.22
CA ILE A 195 4.44 16.98 -2.51
C ILE A 195 2.98 16.58 -2.30
N ILE A 196 2.74 15.56 -1.47
CA ILE A 196 1.37 15.10 -1.18
C ILE A 196 0.58 16.20 -0.48
N THR A 197 1.18 16.89 0.49
CA THR A 197 0.51 17.97 1.23
C THR A 197 0.14 19.13 0.30
N ALA A 198 1.06 19.56 -0.56
CA ALA A 198 0.80 20.60 -1.56
C ALA A 198 -0.34 20.17 -2.51
N GLY A 199 -0.29 18.94 -3.02
CA GLY A 199 -1.35 18.41 -3.89
C GLY A 199 -2.71 18.32 -3.20
N MET A 200 -2.75 17.97 -1.91
CA MET A 200 -4.01 17.97 -1.14
C MET A 200 -4.56 19.39 -0.94
N LEU A 201 -3.69 20.38 -0.67
CA LEU A 201 -4.10 21.78 -0.55
C LEU A 201 -4.67 22.32 -1.86
N ASP A 202 -4.05 21.97 -3.00
CA ASP A 202 -4.52 22.36 -4.32
C ASP A 202 -5.89 21.73 -4.64
N GLU A 203 -6.08 20.46 -4.29
CA GLU A 203 -7.37 19.77 -4.49
C GLU A 203 -8.48 20.39 -3.64
N LEU A 204 -8.21 20.76 -2.38
CA LEU A 204 -9.17 21.42 -1.50
C LEU A 204 -9.53 22.84 -1.98
N ARG A 205 -8.57 23.57 -2.57
CA ARG A 205 -8.82 24.89 -3.16
C ARG A 205 -9.64 24.81 -4.45
N GLY A 206 -9.38 23.81 -5.29
CA GLY A 206 -10.12 23.57 -6.52
C GLY A 206 -11.60 23.21 -6.32
N ASP A 207 -11.94 22.54 -5.21
CA ASP A 207 -13.33 22.24 -4.83
C ASP A 207 -14.09 23.50 -4.35
N GLY A 208 -13.38 24.53 -3.85
CA GLY A 208 -13.96 25.80 -3.39
C GLY A 208 -14.52 26.66 -4.53
N ASP A 209 -13.73 26.87 -5.59
CA ASP A 209 -14.09 27.70 -6.76
C ASP A 209 -15.21 27.09 -7.63
N ALA A 210 -15.50 25.79 -7.49
CA ALA A 210 -16.59 25.12 -8.22
C ALA A 210 -17.95 25.18 -7.49
N SER A 211 -17.97 25.75 -6.27
CA SER A 211 -19.15 25.81 -5.40
C SER A 211 -19.72 27.22 -5.18
N ASP A 212 -19.11 28.24 -5.79
CA ASP A 212 -19.60 29.63 -5.90
C ASP A 212 -20.06 29.96 -7.34
#